data_AF-A0A430Q725-F1
#
_entry.id   AF-A0A430Q725-F1
#
_cell.length_a   1.000
_cell.length_b   1.000
_cell.length_c   1.000
_cell.angle_alpha   90.00
_cell.angle_beta   90.00
_cell.angle_gamma   90.00
#
_symmetry.space_group_name_H-M   'P 1'
#
loop_
_entity.id
_entity.type
_entity.pdbx_description
1 polymer ?
#
loop_
_entity_poly.entity_id
_entity_poly.type
_entity_poly.pdbx_seq_one_letter_code
_entity_poly.pdbx_strand_id
1 'polypeptide(L)'
;MGNEASLPDLCSTFDVEEIKRLAKRFKKLDLDGSGSLSVKEFMSLPELQQNPLVARVIEIFDTDGNGEVDFKEFIDGMSQFSVKGEKEAKLKFAFKIYDMDKDGYISNGELFQVRLLFLLWKIKVLYHAKVQIHALIFFKHR
;
A
#
# COMPACT_ATOMS: atom_id res chain seq x y z
N MET A 1 36.41 2.16 16.82
CA MET A 1 36.29 1.63 15.44
C MET A 1 35.08 0.72 15.40
N GLY A 2 34.10 1.04 14.54
CA GLY A 2 32.89 0.26 14.33
C GLY A 2 31.73 0.67 15.25
N ASN A 3 30.49 0.91 14.80
CA ASN A 3 29.85 0.70 13.51
C ASN A 3 28.80 1.80 13.34
N GLU A 4 29.08 2.81 12.52
CA GLU A 4 28.02 3.70 12.03
C GLU A 4 27.32 2.93 10.92
N ALA A 5 26.23 2.24 11.26
CA ALA A 5 25.29 1.75 10.28
C ALA A 5 24.57 2.98 9.69
N SER A 6 25.25 3.68 8.80
CA SER A 6 24.65 4.68 7.93
C SER A 6 23.52 3.97 7.20
N LEU A 7 22.28 4.32 7.52
CA LEU A 7 21.12 3.87 6.76
C LEU A 7 21.40 4.18 5.27
N PRO A 8 21.19 3.22 4.36
CA PRO A 8 21.35 3.49 2.95
C PRO A 8 20.41 4.64 2.59
N ASP A 9 20.99 5.65 1.95
CA ASP A 9 20.31 6.83 1.43
C ASP A 9 19.29 6.35 0.38
N LEU A 10 18.07 6.02 0.84
CA LEU A 10 17.03 5.31 0.08
C LEU A 10 16.60 6.04 -1.21
N CYS A 11 17.00 7.31 -1.32
CA CYS A 11 16.80 8.20 -2.45
C CYS A 11 17.53 7.73 -3.74
N SER A 12 18.49 6.80 -3.68
CA SER A 12 19.32 6.44 -4.84
C SER A 12 18.72 5.40 -5.81
N THR A 13 17.48 4.94 -5.61
CA THR A 13 16.96 3.76 -6.33
C THR A 13 16.28 4.10 -7.67
N PHE A 14 15.75 5.31 -7.83
CA PHE A 14 14.98 5.72 -9.01
C PHE A 14 15.76 6.66 -9.92
N ASP A 15 15.62 6.47 -11.24
CA ASP A 15 16.15 7.41 -12.23
C ASP A 15 15.26 8.65 -12.35
N VAL A 16 15.82 9.75 -12.88
CA VAL A 16 15.13 11.04 -13.06
C VAL A 16 13.85 10.88 -13.90
N GLU A 17 13.85 9.96 -14.87
CA GLU A 17 12.66 9.64 -15.66
C GLU A 17 11.58 8.92 -14.84
N GLU A 18 11.96 8.02 -13.94
CA GLU A 18 11.03 7.30 -13.07
C GLU A 18 10.39 8.25 -12.08
N ILE A 19 11.17 9.14 -11.47
CA ILE A 19 10.67 10.21 -10.58
C ILE A 19 9.70 11.11 -11.33
N LYS A 20 10.00 11.50 -12.58
CA LYS A 20 9.06 12.28 -13.41
C LYS A 20 7.75 11.53 -13.69
N ARG A 21 7.81 10.21 -13.95
CA ARG A 21 6.60 9.39 -14.16
C ARG A 21 5.79 9.26 -12.88
N LEU A 22 6.45 9.05 -11.73
CA LEU A 22 5.81 8.98 -10.42
C LEU A 22 5.16 10.32 -10.05
N ALA A 23 5.84 11.46 -10.29
CA ALA A 23 5.28 12.80 -10.08
C ALA A 23 4.02 13.05 -10.93
N LYS A 24 4.00 12.60 -12.19
CA LYS A 24 2.79 12.69 -13.02
C LYS A 24 1.63 11.85 -12.48
N ARG A 25 1.93 10.67 -11.91
CA ARG A 25 0.92 9.82 -11.29
C ARG A 25 0.41 10.42 -9.98
N PHE A 26 1.32 10.92 -9.15
CA PHE A 26 1.00 11.61 -7.91
C PHE A 26 0.03 12.77 -8.16
N LYS A 27 0.36 13.67 -9.10
CA LYS A 27 -0.52 14.78 -9.50
C LYS A 27 -1.88 14.36 -10.09
N LYS A 28 -2.01 13.12 -10.56
CA LYS A 28 -3.28 12.60 -11.07
C LYS A 28 -4.15 12.05 -9.93
N LEU A 29 -3.52 11.63 -8.85
CA LEU A 29 -4.17 11.11 -7.65
C LEU A 29 -4.51 12.20 -6.65
N ASP A 30 -3.70 13.26 -6.59
CA ASP A 30 -3.94 14.48 -5.83
C ASP A 30 -5.05 15.27 -6.52
N LEU A 31 -6.29 15.05 -6.07
CA LEU A 31 -7.51 15.60 -6.66
C LEU A 31 -7.80 17.00 -6.14
N ASP A 32 -7.41 17.28 -4.89
CA ASP A 32 -7.61 18.57 -4.25
C ASP A 32 -6.43 19.54 -4.43
N GLY A 33 -5.29 19.05 -4.92
CA GLY A 33 -4.09 19.85 -5.16
C GLY A 33 -3.37 20.23 -3.88
N SER A 34 -3.60 19.50 -2.79
CA SER A 34 -2.99 19.74 -1.49
C SER A 34 -1.48 19.50 -1.49
N GLY A 35 -0.97 18.71 -2.44
CA GLY A 35 0.42 18.26 -2.48
C GLY A 35 0.68 17.02 -1.61
N SER A 36 -0.37 16.43 -1.04
CA SER A 36 -0.38 15.19 -0.28
C SER A 36 -1.48 14.27 -0.82
N LEU A 37 -1.37 12.97 -0.56
CA LEU A 37 -2.39 12.00 -0.93
C LEU A 37 -3.11 11.49 0.30
N SER A 38 -4.38 11.84 0.42
CA SER A 38 -5.26 11.31 1.44
C SER A 38 -5.65 9.85 1.15
N VAL A 39 -6.07 9.12 2.19
CA VAL A 39 -6.60 7.74 2.03
C VAL A 39 -7.74 7.68 1.01
N LYS A 40 -8.57 8.73 0.95
CA LYS A 40 -9.70 8.79 0.01
C LYS A 40 -9.23 8.89 -1.45
N GLU A 41 -8.16 9.62 -1.70
CA GLU A 41 -7.58 9.77 -3.04
C GLU A 41 -6.90 8.49 -3.52
N PHE A 42 -6.23 7.75 -2.62
CA PHE A 42 -5.76 6.39 -2.96
C PHE A 42 -6.92 5.44 -3.27
N MET A 43 -8.03 5.56 -2.54
CA MET A 43 -9.27 4.82 -2.80
C MET A 43 -10.04 5.34 -4.02
N SER A 44 -9.58 6.39 -4.71
CA SER A 44 -10.17 6.79 -6.00
C SER A 44 -9.81 5.80 -7.12
N LEU A 45 -8.70 5.06 -6.96
CA LEU A 45 -8.26 4.03 -7.90
C LEU A 45 -9.12 2.77 -7.76
N PRO A 46 -9.88 2.38 -8.80
CA PRO A 46 -10.73 1.19 -8.77
C PRO A 46 -9.96 -0.10 -8.42
N GLU A 47 -8.69 -0.18 -8.82
CA GLU A 47 -7.81 -1.32 -8.56
C GLU A 47 -7.42 -1.44 -7.08
N LEU A 48 -7.44 -0.32 -6.34
CA LEU A 48 -7.08 -0.26 -4.92
C LEU A 48 -8.30 -0.30 -4.00
N GLN A 49 -9.47 0.18 -4.45
CA GLN A 49 -10.71 0.23 -3.67
C GLN A 49 -11.09 -1.07 -2.98
N GLN A 50 -10.80 -2.20 -3.61
CA GLN A 50 -11.17 -3.49 -3.06
C GLN A 50 -10.08 -4.05 -2.14
N ASN A 51 -8.83 -3.62 -2.23
CA ASN A 51 -7.73 -4.26 -1.54
C ASN A 51 -7.59 -3.76 -0.09
N PRO A 52 -7.81 -4.62 0.92
CA PRO A 52 -7.79 -4.21 2.32
C PRO A 52 -6.38 -3.86 2.83
N LEU A 53 -5.33 -4.25 2.10
CA LEU A 53 -3.95 -3.90 2.45
C LEU A 53 -3.63 -2.44 2.12
N VAL A 54 -4.44 -1.77 1.30
CA VAL A 54 -4.14 -0.40 0.86
C VAL A 54 -4.05 0.54 2.04
N ALA A 55 -4.96 0.44 3.01
CA ALA A 55 -4.90 1.23 4.24
C ALA A 55 -3.58 0.99 5.00
N ARG A 56 -3.14 -0.27 5.11
CA ARG A 56 -1.87 -0.64 5.76
C ARG A 56 -0.65 -0.15 4.99
N VAL A 57 -0.68 -0.20 3.67
CA VAL A 57 0.40 0.33 2.83
C VAL A 57 0.52 1.84 3.00
N ILE A 58 -0.61 2.55 3.05
CA ILE A 58 -0.64 3.99 3.29
C ILE A 58 -0.06 4.32 4.67
N GLU A 59 -0.46 3.62 5.74
CA GLU A 59 0.11 3.80 7.09
C GLU A 59 1.62 3.49 7.20
N ILE A 60 2.16 2.71 6.26
CA ILE A 60 3.61 2.42 6.19
C ILE A 60 4.34 3.50 5.38
N PHE A 61 3.66 4.10 4.40
CA PHE A 61 4.21 5.20 3.60
C PHE A 61 4.21 6.50 4.40
N ASP A 62 3.14 6.73 5.16
CA ASP A 62 2.99 7.82 6.12
C ASP A 62 3.97 7.60 7.29
N THR A 63 5.13 8.24 7.19
CA THR A 63 6.21 8.14 8.17
C THR A 63 6.08 9.18 9.28
N ASP A 64 5.45 10.32 9.00
CA ASP A 64 5.22 11.38 9.97
C ASP A 64 3.93 11.20 10.78
N GLY A 65 3.04 10.30 10.35
CA GLY A 65 1.79 9.94 11.01
C GLY A 65 0.70 10.99 10.84
N ASN A 66 0.78 11.85 9.81
CA ASN A 66 -0.17 12.93 9.60
C ASN A 66 -1.50 12.45 8.95
N GLY A 67 -1.57 11.18 8.51
CA GLY A 67 -2.74 10.56 7.88
C GLY A 67 -2.85 10.79 6.37
N GLU A 68 -1.87 11.45 5.79
CA GLU A 68 -1.70 11.75 4.37
C GLU A 68 -0.30 11.30 3.93
N VAL A 69 -0.09 11.14 2.63
CA VAL A 69 1.23 10.73 2.08
C VAL A 69 1.76 11.84 1.22
N ASP A 70 2.85 12.47 1.65
CA ASP A 70 3.49 13.52 0.86
C ASP A 70 4.25 12.95 -0.35
N PHE A 71 4.70 13.81 -1.26
CA PHE A 71 5.41 13.34 -2.45
C PHE A 71 6.72 12.60 -2.13
N LYS A 72 7.43 12.98 -1.07
CA LYS A 72 8.68 12.35 -0.66
C LYS A 72 8.41 10.95 -0.10
N GLU A 73 7.45 10.83 0.80
CA GLU A 73 6.97 9.58 1.39
C GLU A 73 6.42 8.62 0.32
N PHE A 74 5.74 9.16 -0.69
CA PHE A 74 5.29 8.38 -1.83
C PHE A 74 6.48 7.78 -2.62
N ILE A 75 7.52 8.56 -2.90
CA ILE A 75 8.72 8.06 -3.59
C ILE A 75 9.45 7.03 -2.73
N ASP A 76 9.64 7.31 -1.45
CA ASP A 76 10.31 6.43 -0.50
C ASP A 76 9.53 5.11 -0.32
N GLY A 77 8.20 5.18 -0.24
CA GLY A 77 7.32 4.02 -0.21
C GLY A 77 7.42 3.18 -1.49
N MET A 78 7.39 3.82 -2.65
CA MET A 78 7.53 3.13 -3.94
C MET A 78 8.91 2.50 -4.11
N SER A 79 9.95 3.06 -3.50
CA SER A 79 11.32 2.50 -3.56
C SER A 79 11.41 1.10 -2.97
N GLN A 80 10.62 0.84 -1.91
CA GLN A 80 10.55 -0.44 -1.22
C GLN A 80 9.94 -1.54 -2.11
N PHE A 81 9.15 -1.15 -3.12
CA PHE A 81 8.58 -2.04 -4.12
C PHE A 81 9.39 -2.14 -5.41
N SER A 82 10.47 -1.36 -5.55
CA SER A 82 11.29 -1.37 -6.76
C SER A 82 11.89 -2.76 -7.00
N VAL A 83 11.90 -3.17 -8.27
CA VAL A 83 12.43 -4.48 -8.70
C VAL A 83 13.92 -4.61 -8.39
N LYS A 84 14.63 -3.47 -8.32
CA LYS A 84 16.06 -3.38 -7.96
C LYS A 84 16.32 -3.54 -6.47
N GLY A 85 15.28 -3.55 -5.63
CA GLY A 85 15.41 -3.72 -4.19
C GLY A 85 15.86 -5.13 -3.81
N GLU A 86 16.79 -5.21 -2.85
CA GLU A 86 17.24 -6.48 -2.28
C GLU A 86 16.07 -7.27 -1.68
N LYS A 87 16.18 -8.60 -1.71
CA LYS A 87 15.18 -9.51 -1.12
C LYS A 87 14.86 -9.17 0.33
N GLU A 88 15.86 -8.67 1.06
CA GLU A 88 15.72 -8.26 2.46
C GLU A 88 14.82 -7.04 2.63
N ALA A 89 14.87 -6.06 1.71
CA ALA A 89 13.97 -4.90 1.75
C ALA A 89 12.50 -5.30 1.57
N LYS A 90 12.23 -6.26 0.66
CA LYS A 90 10.88 -6.81 0.46
C LYS A 90 10.37 -7.59 1.68
N LEU A 91 11.26 -8.33 2.34
CA LEU A 91 10.93 -9.03 3.58
C LEU A 91 10.66 -8.06 4.74
N LYS A 92 11.47 -7.01 4.89
CA LYS A 92 11.25 -5.94 5.87
C LYS A 92 9.92 -5.22 5.61
N PHE A 93 9.61 -4.93 4.35
CA PHE A 93 8.32 -4.35 3.98
C PHE A 93 7.15 -5.28 4.32
N ALA A 94 7.24 -6.56 3.95
CA ALA A 94 6.23 -7.55 4.32
C ALA A 94 6.06 -7.63 5.84
N PHE A 95 7.15 -7.57 6.61
CA PHE A 95 7.11 -7.56 8.07
C PHE A 95 6.32 -6.36 8.61
N LYS A 96 6.60 -5.14 8.11
CA LYS A 96 5.85 -3.92 8.47
C LYS A 96 4.35 -3.98 8.15
N ILE A 97 3.94 -4.79 7.17
CA ILE A 97 2.51 -4.99 6.89
C ILE A 97 1.83 -5.77 8.03
N TYR A 98 2.53 -6.74 8.62
CA TYR A 98 2.02 -7.55 9.72
C TYR A 98 2.15 -6.86 11.08
N ASP A 99 3.26 -6.19 11.33
CA ASP A 99 3.55 -5.42 12.55
C ASP A 99 2.67 -4.15 12.58
N MET A 100 1.67 -4.12 13.46
CA MET A 100 0.69 -3.05 13.57
C MET A 100 1.07 -1.98 14.58
N ASP A 101 1.68 -2.40 15.70
CA ASP A 101 2.12 -1.48 16.75
C ASP A 101 3.54 -0.94 16.54
N LYS A 102 4.23 -1.40 15.49
CA LYS A 102 5.59 -1.00 15.10
C LYS A 102 6.61 -1.37 16.18
N ASP A 103 6.34 -2.42 16.98
CA ASP A 103 7.24 -2.88 18.04
C ASP A 103 8.42 -3.72 17.53
N GLY A 104 8.42 -4.07 16.24
CA GLY A 104 9.46 -4.87 15.59
C GLY A 104 9.26 -6.38 15.75
N TYR A 105 8.14 -6.81 16.30
CA TYR A 105 7.70 -8.19 16.45
C TYR A 105 6.36 -8.40 15.74
N ILE A 106 5.99 -9.66 15.49
CA ILE A 106 4.66 -10.01 14.99
C ILE A 106 4.01 -10.87 16.07
N SER A 107 3.08 -10.28 16.80
CA SER A 107 2.30 -10.97 17.80
C SER A 107 1.27 -11.92 17.14
N ASN A 108 0.80 -12.92 17.91
CA ASN A 108 -0.30 -13.78 17.45
C ASN A 108 -1.58 -12.98 17.13
N GLY A 109 -1.81 -11.88 17.84
CA GLY A 109 -2.94 -10.99 17.61
C GLY A 109 -2.86 -10.34 16.24
N GLU A 110 -1.71 -9.76 15.89
CA GLU A 110 -1.49 -9.10 14.60
C GLU A 110 -1.52 -10.08 13.43
N LEU A 111 -0.90 -11.25 13.59
CA LEU A 111 -0.96 -12.32 12.59
C LEU A 111 -2.41 -12.77 12.34
N PHE A 112 -3.21 -12.88 13.39
CA PHE A 112 -4.62 -13.23 13.28
C PHE A 112 -5.41 -12.13 12.59
N GLN A 113 -5.18 -10.86 12.94
CA GLN A 113 -5.86 -9.71 12.33
C GLN A 113 -5.60 -9.63 10.83
N VAL A 114 -4.35 -9.70 10.40
CA VAL A 114 -4.02 -9.65 8.97
C VAL A 114 -4.59 -10.86 8.23
N ARG A 115 -4.49 -12.07 8.80
CA ARG A 115 -5.10 -13.27 8.22
C ARG A 115 -6.61 -13.16 8.11
N LEU A 116 -7.27 -12.64 9.14
CA LEU A 116 -8.71 -12.43 9.18
C LEU A 116 -9.12 -11.39 8.14
N LEU A 117 -8.37 -10.31 7.99
CA LEU A 117 -8.58 -9.29 6.97
C LEU A 117 -8.57 -9.90 5.56
N PHE A 118 -7.58 -10.74 5.26
CA PHE A 118 -7.53 -11.48 3.99
C PHE A 118 -8.69 -12.45 3.81
N LEU A 119 -9.09 -13.16 4.87
CA LEU A 119 -10.19 -14.11 4.81
C LEU A 119 -11.54 -13.41 4.57
N LEU A 120 -11.81 -12.34 5.31
CA LEU A 120 -13.01 -11.52 5.14
C LEU A 120 -13.05 -10.90 3.76
N TRP A 121 -11.92 -10.41 3.25
CA TRP A 121 -11.83 -9.91 1.90
C TRP A 121 -12.14 -10.98 0.85
N LYS A 122 -11.52 -12.17 0.97
CA LYS A 122 -11.84 -13.31 0.09
C LYS A 122 -13.33 -13.65 0.11
N ILE A 123 -13.95 -13.67 1.29
CA ILE A 123 -15.40 -13.92 1.43
C ILE A 123 -16.20 -12.81 0.74
N LYS A 124 -15.84 -11.54 0.94
CA LYS A 124 -16.50 -10.38 0.33
C LYS A 124 -16.39 -10.41 -1.20
N VAL A 125 -15.22 -10.72 -1.74
CA VAL A 125 -14.98 -10.88 -3.19
C VAL A 125 -15.82 -12.02 -3.76
N LEU A 126 -15.82 -13.19 -3.10
CA LEU A 126 -16.62 -14.34 -3.53
C LEU A 126 -18.13 -14.06 -3.46
N TYR A 127 -18.58 -13.33 -2.43
CA TYR A 127 -19.97 -12.93 -2.30
C TYR A 127 -20.39 -11.95 -3.40
N HIS A 128 -19.59 -10.90 -3.64
CA HIS A 128 -19.86 -9.94 -4.70
C HIS A 128 -19.88 -10.61 -6.08
N ALA A 129 -18.92 -11.49 -6.38
CA ALA A 129 -18.90 -12.28 -7.61
C ALA A 129 -20.14 -13.18 -7.74
N LYS A 130 -20.55 -13.86 -6.66
CA LYS A 130 -21.78 -14.68 -6.64
C LYS A 130 -23.03 -13.84 -6.91
N VAL A 131 -23.16 -12.66 -6.30
CA VAL A 131 -24.31 -11.75 -6.51
C VAL A 131 -24.34 -11.24 -7.95
N GLN A 132 -23.19 -10.85 -8.52
CA GLN A 132 -23.11 -10.41 -9.92
C GLN A 132 -23.48 -11.51 -10.91
N ILE A 133 -23.01 -12.75 -10.68
CA ILE A 133 -23.37 -13.91 -11.51
C ILE A 133 -24.89 -14.18 -11.43
N HIS A 134 -25.46 -14.15 -10.22
CA HIS A 134 -26.89 -14.39 -10.04
C HIS A 134 -27.74 -13.30 -10.72
N ALA A 135 -27.33 -12.02 -10.62
CA ALA A 135 -27.99 -10.91 -11.30
C ALA A 135 -27.91 -11.06 -12.84
N LEU A 136 -26.76 -11.46 -13.38
CA LEU A 136 -26.58 -11.72 -14.82
C LEU A 136 -27.45 -12.88 -15.34
N ILE A 137 -27.55 -13.98 -14.58
CA ILE A 137 -28.41 -15.12 -14.95
C ILE A 137 -29.89 -14.69 -14.94
N PHE A 138 -30.31 -13.95 -13.92
CA PHE A 138 -31.70 -13.53 -13.78
C PHE A 138 -32.13 -12.48 -14.82
N PHE A 139 -31.22 -11.60 -15.24
CA PHE A 139 -31.48 -10.61 -16.30
C PHE A 139 -31.39 -11.18 -17.71
N LYS A 140 -30.67 -12.28 -17.95
CA LYS A 140 -30.56 -12.91 -19.28
C LYS A 140 -31.73 -13.83 -19.63
N HIS A 141 -32.61 -14.12 -18.66
CA HIS A 141 -33.82 -14.94 -18.83
C HIS A 141 -35.14 -14.14 -18.78
N ARG A 142 -35.08 -12.80 -18.85
CA ARG A 142 -36.22 -11.94 -19.22
C ARG A 142 -35.96 -11.33 -20.58
#